data_AF-A0A4S2SJ38-F1
#
_entry.id   AF-A0A4S2SJ38-F1
#
_cell.length_a   1.000
_cell.length_b   1.000
_cell.length_c   1.000
_cell.angle_alpha   90.00
_cell.angle_beta   90.00
_cell.angle_gamma   90.00
#
_symmetry.space_group_name_H-M   'P 1'
#
loop_
_entity.id
_entity.type
_entity.pdbx_description
1 polymer ?
#
loop_
_entity_poly.entity_id
_entity_poly.type
_entity_poly.pdbx_seq_one_letter_code
_entity_poly.pdbx_strand_id
1 'polypeptide(L)'
;MPTEGIYGNVEGLAQFTRALARAGADGVRDEVKQANFDVADKLTDAAKSKAAGLSRQQRSAAESLRATKTQNYSAIRMGSARKPYALGAEFGAKKLTRKGNVARGFRPWRGNQFDGWNGGPGYFLHPSIREKGPQLIQEYMDKIERLMSEAFPE
;
A
#
# COMPACT_ATOMS: atom_id res chain seq x y z
N MET A 1 -19.65 0.66 -14.27
CA MET A 1 -19.61 1.74 -13.26
C MET A 1 -18.14 2.10 -13.04
N PRO A 2 -17.69 3.30 -13.43
CA PRO A 2 -16.33 3.73 -13.14
C PRO A 2 -16.24 3.98 -11.64
N THR A 3 -15.52 3.13 -10.92
CA THR A 3 -15.16 3.42 -9.53
C THR A 3 -14.13 4.54 -9.56
N GLU A 4 -14.56 5.74 -9.16
CA GLU A 4 -13.66 6.85 -8.82
C GLU A 4 -12.50 6.28 -7.99
N GLY A 5 -11.28 6.52 -8.45
CA GLY A 5 -10.11 5.86 -7.89
C GLY A 5 -9.96 6.21 -6.42
N ILE A 6 -9.70 5.19 -5.59
CA ILE A 6 -9.33 5.33 -4.17
C ILE A 6 -7.90 5.86 -4.11
N TYR A 7 -7.72 7.11 -4.53
CA TYR A 7 -6.48 7.86 -4.44
C TYR A 7 -6.79 9.13 -3.66
N GLY A 8 -6.46 9.14 -2.37
CA GLY A 8 -6.44 10.35 -1.59
C GLY A 8 -5.15 11.10 -1.91
N ASN A 9 -5.22 12.13 -2.75
CA ASN A 9 -4.16 13.12 -2.80
C ASN A 9 -4.45 14.17 -1.73
N VAL A 10 -3.62 14.25 -0.70
CA VAL A 10 -3.73 15.31 0.29
C VAL A 10 -2.99 16.53 -0.26
N GLU A 11 -3.75 17.41 -0.89
CA GLU A 11 -3.22 18.69 -1.36
C GLU A 11 -2.62 19.47 -0.19
N GLY A 12 -1.41 20.01 -0.39
CA GLY A 12 -0.73 20.80 0.64
C GLY A 12 0.07 20.01 1.68
N LEU A 13 -0.02 18.67 1.76
CA LEU A 13 0.72 17.90 2.79
C LEU A 13 2.24 18.09 2.71
N ALA A 14 2.79 18.13 1.50
CA ALA A 14 4.22 18.37 1.29
C ALA A 14 4.64 19.81 1.67
N GLN A 15 3.74 20.78 1.52
CA GLN A 15 3.94 22.16 1.91
C GLN A 15 3.86 22.29 3.44
N PHE A 16 2.87 21.64 4.05
CA PHE A 16 2.67 21.57 5.49
C PHE A 16 3.86 20.96 6.22
N THR A 17 4.33 19.77 5.79
CA THR A 17 5.51 19.12 6.38
C THR A 17 6.78 19.97 6.25
N ARG A 18 6.93 20.74 5.17
CA ARG A 18 8.02 21.72 5.02
C ARG A 18 7.84 22.92 5.94
N ALA A 19 6.62 23.40 6.14
CA ALA A 19 6.32 24.50 7.05
C ALA A 19 6.62 24.11 8.51
N LEU A 20 6.22 22.91 8.94
CA LEU A 20 6.55 22.36 10.25
C LEU A 20 8.07 22.33 10.50
N ALA A 21 8.84 21.86 9.51
CA ALA A 21 10.30 21.83 9.60
C ALA A 21 10.90 23.24 9.74
N ARG A 22 10.36 24.24 9.03
CA ARG A 22 10.81 25.64 9.14
C ARG A 22 10.44 26.27 10.48
N ALA A 23 9.32 25.85 11.07
CA ALA A 23 8.85 26.32 12.37
C ALA A 23 9.57 25.64 13.55
N GLY A 24 10.49 24.70 13.31
CA GLY A 24 11.16 23.93 14.37
C GLY A 24 10.25 22.90 15.06
N ALA A 25 9.10 22.58 14.46
CA ALA A 25 8.14 21.61 14.98
C ALA A 25 8.51 20.16 14.59
N ASP A 26 9.74 19.75 14.90
CA ASP A 26 10.27 18.44 14.49
C ASP A 26 9.48 17.26 15.08
N GLY A 27 8.94 17.41 16.29
CA GLY A 27 8.08 16.39 16.92
C GLY A 27 6.82 16.10 16.08
N VAL A 28 6.09 17.15 15.70
CA VAL A 28 4.87 17.03 14.87
C VAL A 28 5.20 16.39 13.51
N ARG A 29 6.33 16.75 12.91
CA ARG A 29 6.78 16.16 11.65
C ARG A 29 7.04 14.64 11.77
N ASP A 30 7.64 14.20 12.87
CA ASP A 30 7.88 12.77 13.10
C ASP A 30 6.57 12.01 13.40
N GLU A 31 5.60 12.66 14.04
CA GLU A 31 4.26 12.11 14.21
C GLU A 31 3.50 11.95 12.88
N VAL A 32 3.64 12.90 11.94
CA VAL A 32 3.10 12.75 10.58
C VAL A 32 3.75 11.56 9.85
N LYS A 33 5.08 11.40 9.96
CA LYS A 33 5.77 10.25 9.37
C LYS A 33 5.30 8.94 10.00
N GLN A 34 5.06 8.93 11.30
CA GLN A 34 4.51 7.78 12.01
C GLN A 34 3.09 7.46 11.53
N ALA A 35 2.23 8.47 11.38
CA ALA A 35 0.88 8.30 10.84
C ALA A 35 0.89 7.64 9.45
N ASN A 36 1.75 8.13 8.55
CA ASN A 36 1.93 7.54 7.23
C ASN A 36 2.37 6.07 7.31
N PHE A 37 3.27 5.75 8.24
CA PHE A 37 3.77 4.40 8.45
C PHE A 37 2.68 3.46 8.98
N ASP A 38 1.92 3.89 9.98
CA ASP A 38 0.87 3.10 10.62
C ASP A 38 -0.18 2.64 9.59
N VAL A 39 -0.56 3.54 8.67
CA VAL A 39 -1.48 3.22 7.57
C VAL A 39 -0.89 2.16 6.64
N ALA A 40 0.37 2.33 6.23
CA ALA A 40 1.05 1.37 5.36
C ALA A 40 1.25 -0.01 6.04
N ASP A 41 1.46 -0.02 7.35
CA ASP A 41 1.65 -1.22 8.15
C ASP A 41 0.33 -1.98 8.33
N LYS A 42 -0.75 -1.30 8.70
CA LYS A 42 -2.11 -1.87 8.74
C LYS A 42 -2.53 -2.44 7.39
N LEU A 43 -2.22 -1.75 6.29
CA LEU A 43 -2.49 -2.25 4.94
C LEU A 43 -1.66 -3.49 4.62
N THR A 44 -0.40 -3.53 5.06
CA THR A 44 0.48 -4.71 4.93
C THR A 44 -0.11 -5.91 5.67
N ASP A 45 -0.62 -5.73 6.88
CA ASP A 45 -1.25 -6.80 7.67
C ASP A 45 -2.56 -7.28 7.07
N ALA A 46 -3.37 -6.37 6.54
CA ALA A 46 -4.58 -6.72 5.79
C ALA A 46 -4.25 -7.53 4.54
N ALA A 47 -3.20 -7.16 3.80
CA ALA A 47 -2.73 -7.89 2.62
C ALA A 47 -2.20 -9.29 2.98
N LYS A 48 -1.41 -9.42 4.06
CA LYS A 48 -0.94 -10.71 4.58
C LYS A 48 -2.11 -11.61 4.99
N SER A 49 -3.08 -11.05 5.72
CA SER A 49 -4.29 -11.77 6.15
C SER A 49 -5.09 -12.28 4.95
N LYS A 50 -5.27 -11.44 3.92
CA LYS A 50 -5.92 -11.86 2.68
C LYS A 50 -5.15 -12.98 1.97
N ALA A 51 -3.82 -12.91 1.91
CA ALA A 51 -2.99 -13.95 1.30
C ALA A 51 -3.03 -15.29 2.06
N ALA A 52 -3.41 -15.29 3.33
CA ALA A 52 -3.56 -16.53 4.11
C ALA A 52 -4.61 -17.48 3.50
N GLY A 53 -5.67 -16.93 2.90
CA GLY A 53 -6.72 -17.69 2.20
C GLY A 53 -6.37 -18.11 0.77
N LEU A 54 -5.14 -17.86 0.31
CA LEU A 54 -4.70 -18.12 -1.07
C LEU A 54 -3.72 -19.30 -1.14
N SER A 55 -3.01 -19.45 -2.27
CA SER A 55 -2.03 -20.52 -2.46
C SER A 55 -0.82 -20.36 -1.53
N ARG A 56 -0.09 -21.46 -1.26
CA ARG A 56 1.16 -21.44 -0.46
C ARG A 56 2.17 -20.43 -0.99
N GLN A 57 2.29 -20.30 -2.31
CA GLN A 57 3.20 -19.35 -2.93
C GLN A 57 2.78 -17.90 -2.68
N GLN A 58 1.48 -17.61 -2.72
CA GLN A 58 0.94 -16.27 -2.46
C GLN A 58 1.11 -15.87 -1.00
N ARG A 59 0.84 -16.80 -0.07
CA ARG A 59 1.12 -16.62 1.35
C ARG A 59 2.59 -16.31 1.59
N SER A 60 3.49 -17.11 1.02
CA SER A 60 4.94 -16.87 1.15
C SER A 60 5.37 -15.54 0.51
N ALA A 61 4.79 -15.15 -0.63
CA ALA A 61 5.06 -13.86 -1.23
C ALA A 61 4.61 -12.70 -0.32
N ALA A 62 3.42 -12.79 0.28
CA ALA A 62 2.86 -11.75 1.13
C ALA A 62 3.68 -11.53 2.43
N GLU A 63 4.33 -12.56 2.96
CA GLU A 63 5.30 -12.41 4.07
C GLU A 63 6.48 -11.47 3.73
N SER A 64 6.76 -11.21 2.44
CA SER A 64 7.79 -10.25 2.05
C SER A 64 7.32 -8.78 2.11
N LEU A 65 6.02 -8.57 2.31
CA LEU A 65 5.44 -7.24 2.46
C LEU A 65 5.95 -6.59 3.73
N ARG A 66 6.42 -5.36 3.57
CA ARG A 66 6.90 -4.52 4.67
C ARG A 66 6.59 -3.07 4.40
N ALA A 67 6.01 -2.40 5.39
CA ALA A 67 5.94 -0.94 5.41
C ALA A 67 7.34 -0.37 5.62
N THR A 68 7.62 0.75 4.97
CA THR A 68 8.89 1.47 5.08
C THR A 68 8.64 2.95 5.22
N LYS A 69 9.33 3.59 6.16
CA LYS A 69 9.37 5.04 6.30
C LYS A 69 10.33 5.61 5.27
N THR A 70 9.93 6.68 4.60
CA THR A 70 10.85 7.52 3.82
C THR A 70 10.80 8.94 4.38
N GLN A 71 11.59 9.86 3.82
CA GLN A 71 11.68 11.22 4.32
C GLN A 71 10.33 11.97 4.29
N ASN A 72 9.51 11.74 3.25
CA ASN A 72 8.29 12.51 2.98
C ASN A 72 7.04 11.65 2.80
N TYR A 73 7.17 10.32 2.76
CA TYR A 73 6.05 9.40 2.56
C TYR A 73 6.33 8.03 3.20
N SER A 74 5.33 7.16 3.20
CA SER A 74 5.52 5.75 3.53
C SER A 74 5.26 4.90 2.30
N ALA A 75 6.00 3.80 2.18
CA ALA A 75 5.87 2.88 1.05
C ALA A 75 5.76 1.43 1.53
N ILE A 76 5.02 0.63 0.78
CA ILE A 76 4.96 -0.82 0.96
C ILE A 76 5.93 -1.44 -0.05
N ARG A 77 6.90 -2.20 0.45
CA ARG A 77 7.81 -2.98 -0.38
C ARG A 77 7.34 -4.43 -0.43
N MET A 78 7.42 -5.02 -1.61
CA MET A 78 7.10 -6.42 -1.85
C MET A 78 8.26 -7.10 -2.58
N GLY A 79 8.54 -8.34 -2.22
CA GLY A 79 9.63 -9.13 -2.79
C GLY A 79 10.97 -8.95 -2.08
N SER A 80 11.88 -9.87 -2.39
CA SER A 80 13.28 -9.88 -1.94
C SER A 80 14.10 -10.80 -2.84
N ALA A 81 15.43 -10.82 -2.68
CA ALA A 81 16.30 -11.77 -3.39
C ALA A 81 15.91 -13.24 -3.12
N ARG A 82 15.35 -13.55 -1.93
CA ARG A 82 14.84 -14.88 -1.57
C ARG A 82 13.43 -15.16 -2.12
N LYS A 83 12.69 -14.12 -2.51
CA LYS A 83 11.31 -14.20 -3.02
C LYS A 83 11.19 -13.42 -4.34
N PRO A 84 11.96 -13.78 -5.40
CA PRO A 84 11.94 -13.07 -6.68
C PRO A 84 10.59 -13.23 -7.42
N TYR A 85 9.80 -14.24 -7.03
CA TYR A 85 8.49 -14.55 -7.60
C TYR A 85 7.33 -13.73 -7.02
N ALA A 86 7.57 -12.82 -6.06
CA ALA A 86 6.50 -12.16 -5.32
C ALA A 86 5.52 -11.37 -6.22
N LEU A 87 6.02 -10.70 -7.25
CA LEU A 87 5.18 -10.00 -8.23
C LEU A 87 4.33 -10.96 -9.06
N GLY A 88 4.87 -12.12 -9.45
CA GLY A 88 4.08 -13.16 -10.12
C GLY A 88 3.00 -13.76 -9.22
N ALA A 89 3.24 -13.81 -7.91
CA ALA A 89 2.25 -14.26 -6.95
C ALA A 89 1.11 -13.24 -6.72
N GLU A 90 1.44 -11.94 -6.74
CA GLU A 90 0.44 -10.86 -6.62
C GLU A 90 -0.37 -10.65 -7.91
N PHE A 91 0.25 -10.73 -9.08
CA PHE A 91 -0.42 -10.37 -10.34
C PHE A 91 -0.73 -11.55 -11.27
N GLY A 92 -0.13 -12.72 -11.01
CA GLY A 92 -0.22 -13.90 -11.88
C GLY A 92 0.82 -13.90 -13.00
N ALA A 93 0.62 -14.74 -14.01
CA ALA A 93 1.51 -14.83 -15.17
C ALA A 93 0.73 -14.90 -16.51
N LYS A 94 1.20 -14.16 -17.54
CA LYS A 94 0.57 -14.11 -18.88
C LYS A 94 0.81 -15.38 -19.69
N LYS A 95 1.95 -16.06 -19.49
CA LYS A 95 2.33 -17.21 -20.32
C LYS A 95 1.43 -18.42 -20.02
N LEU A 96 0.60 -18.76 -21.01
CA LEU A 96 0.24 -20.15 -21.28
C LEU A 96 1.53 -20.88 -21.66
N THR A 97 1.92 -21.87 -20.87
CA THR A 97 2.85 -22.93 -21.30
C THR A 97 2.35 -23.53 -22.62
N ARG A 98 3.25 -24.17 -23.37
CA ARG A 98 2.99 -24.81 -24.68
C ARG A 98 1.81 -25.82 -24.72
N LYS A 99 1.21 -26.13 -23.55
CA LYS A 99 0.03 -27.00 -23.34
C LYS A 99 -1.21 -26.29 -22.79
N GLY A 100 -1.28 -24.95 -22.85
CA GLY A 100 -2.44 -24.20 -22.35
C GLY A 100 -2.53 -24.05 -20.83
N ASN A 101 -1.50 -24.42 -20.06
CA ASN A 101 -1.46 -24.18 -18.60
C ASN A 101 -0.73 -22.87 -18.30
N VAL A 102 -1.22 -22.04 -17.37
CA VAL A 102 -0.47 -20.88 -16.85
C VAL A 102 0.93 -21.35 -16.40
N ALA A 103 1.98 -20.53 -16.62
CA ALA A 103 3.35 -20.79 -16.19
C ALA A 103 3.36 -21.47 -14.81
N ARG A 104 3.81 -22.74 -14.76
CA ARG A 104 3.61 -23.66 -13.62
C ARG A 104 3.86 -22.93 -12.29
N GLY A 105 2.82 -22.86 -11.46
CA GLY A 105 2.87 -22.30 -10.10
C GLY A 105 2.11 -20.99 -9.91
N PHE A 106 1.95 -20.17 -10.96
CA PHE A 106 1.23 -18.90 -10.84
C PHE A 106 -0.24 -19.01 -11.26
N ARG A 107 -1.08 -18.19 -10.64
CA ARG A 107 -2.47 -18.00 -11.07
C ARG A 107 -2.52 -17.18 -12.38
N PRO A 108 -3.63 -17.19 -13.12
CA PRO A 108 -3.77 -16.38 -14.34
C PRO A 108 -3.42 -14.91 -14.10
N TRP A 109 -2.77 -14.28 -15.09
CA TRP A 109 -2.50 -12.84 -15.06
C TRP A 109 -3.81 -12.06 -14.90
N ARG A 110 -3.88 -11.19 -13.90
CA ARG A 110 -5.05 -10.32 -13.71
C ARG A 110 -4.88 -8.93 -14.33
N GLY A 111 -3.66 -8.50 -14.60
CA GLY A 111 -3.30 -7.10 -14.90
C GLY A 111 -2.33 -6.55 -13.87
N ASN A 112 -1.76 -5.38 -14.14
CA ASN A 112 -0.97 -4.62 -13.16
C ASN A 112 -1.45 -3.16 -13.06
N GLN A 113 -0.78 -2.35 -12.24
CA GLN A 113 -1.08 -0.93 -12.04
C GLN A 113 -0.91 -0.04 -13.29
N PHE A 114 -0.24 -0.53 -14.35
CA PHE A 114 -0.03 0.19 -15.61
C PHE A 114 -1.04 -0.17 -16.69
N ASP A 115 -1.84 -1.23 -16.50
CA ASP A 115 -2.87 -1.67 -17.44
C ASP A 115 -4.19 -0.88 -17.29
N GLY A 116 -4.14 0.36 -16.77
CA GLY A 116 -5.28 1.28 -16.71
C GLY A 116 -6.33 1.02 -15.60
N TRP A 117 -6.01 0.18 -14.62
CA TRP A 117 -6.94 -0.18 -13.55
C TRP A 117 -6.64 0.56 -12.24
N ASN A 118 -7.62 1.33 -11.74
CA ASN A 118 -7.56 2.05 -10.46
C ASN A 118 -7.27 1.08 -9.32
N GLY A 119 -6.03 1.11 -8.84
CA GLY A 119 -5.57 0.26 -7.75
C GLY A 119 -5.36 -1.21 -8.14
N GLY A 120 -5.12 -1.55 -9.42
CA GLY A 120 -4.55 -2.83 -9.92
C GLY A 120 -5.31 -4.13 -9.56
N PRO A 121 -5.42 -5.13 -10.44
CA PRO A 121 -6.32 -6.28 -10.19
C PRO A 121 -5.69 -7.41 -9.36
N GLY A 122 -4.60 -7.15 -8.61
CA GLY A 122 -3.80 -8.16 -7.90
C GLY A 122 -4.56 -9.10 -6.96
N TYR A 123 -3.86 -10.06 -6.35
CA TYR A 123 -4.47 -11.15 -5.61
C TYR A 123 -4.64 -10.88 -4.12
N PHE A 124 -3.73 -10.13 -3.50
CA PHE A 124 -3.79 -9.86 -2.06
C PHE A 124 -3.54 -8.39 -1.72
N LEU A 125 -2.48 -7.75 -2.22
CA LEU A 125 -2.15 -6.38 -1.84
C LEU A 125 -3.17 -5.39 -2.41
N HIS A 126 -3.39 -5.45 -3.72
CA HIS A 126 -4.29 -4.52 -4.39
C HIS A 126 -5.77 -4.66 -3.97
N PRO A 127 -6.32 -5.88 -3.81
CA PRO A 127 -7.63 -6.04 -3.19
C PRO A 127 -7.72 -5.46 -1.77
N SER A 128 -6.67 -5.59 -0.96
CA SER A 128 -6.65 -4.99 0.38
C SER A 128 -6.62 -3.46 0.31
N ILE A 129 -5.94 -2.86 -0.67
CA ILE A 129 -6.01 -1.41 -0.92
C ILE A 129 -7.45 -0.98 -1.20
N ARG A 130 -8.19 -1.72 -2.03
CA ARG A 130 -9.59 -1.37 -2.33
C ARG A 130 -10.53 -1.51 -1.14
N GLU A 131 -10.36 -2.58 -0.37
CA GLU A 131 -11.25 -2.87 0.75
C GLU A 131 -10.96 -2.02 1.98
N LYS A 132 -9.67 -1.75 2.26
CA LYS A 132 -9.24 -1.01 3.46
C LYS A 132 -8.89 0.44 3.19
N GLY A 133 -8.67 0.83 1.94
CA GLY A 133 -8.27 2.17 1.55
C GLY A 133 -9.15 3.28 2.14
N PRO A 134 -10.48 3.27 1.96
CA PRO A 134 -11.35 4.32 2.49
C PRO A 134 -11.25 4.46 4.02
N GLN A 135 -11.27 3.34 4.74
CA GLN A 135 -11.13 3.33 6.20
C GLN A 135 -9.76 3.90 6.63
N LEU A 136 -8.68 3.44 6.01
CA LEU A 136 -7.33 3.86 6.36
C LEU A 136 -7.06 5.33 6.01
N ILE A 137 -7.69 5.86 4.95
CA ILE A 137 -7.67 7.28 4.61
C ILE A 137 -8.36 8.08 5.71
N GLN A 138 -9.53 7.65 6.19
CA GLN A 138 -10.21 8.36 7.28
C GLN A 138 -9.36 8.37 8.55
N GLU A 139 -8.84 7.21 8.97
CA GLU A 139 -7.95 7.10 10.14
C GLU A 139 -6.71 7.99 10.02
N TYR A 140 -6.20 8.15 8.79
CA TYR A 140 -5.09 9.07 8.52
C TYR A 140 -5.50 10.53 8.70
N MET A 141 -6.63 10.94 8.10
CA MET A 141 -7.13 12.31 8.17
C MET A 141 -7.43 12.72 9.61
N ASP A 142 -8.11 11.86 10.38
CA ASP A 142 -8.41 12.12 11.80
C ASP A 142 -7.12 12.34 12.61
N LYS A 143 -6.08 11.56 12.31
CA LYS A 143 -4.78 11.69 12.97
C LYS A 143 -4.07 12.99 12.58
N ILE A 144 -4.12 13.39 11.30
CA ILE A 144 -3.54 14.66 10.85
C ILE A 144 -4.28 15.86 11.44
N GLU A 145 -5.60 15.84 11.48
CA GLU A 145 -6.42 16.90 12.06
C GLU A 145 -6.11 17.09 13.55
N ARG A 146 -6.01 15.99 14.31
CA ARG A 146 -5.56 16.04 15.71
C ARG A 146 -4.18 16.69 15.84
N LEU A 147 -3.20 16.27 15.05
CA LEU A 147 -1.85 16.85 15.07
C LEU A 147 -1.85 18.34 14.72
N MET A 148 -2.73 18.76 13.81
CA MET A 148 -2.88 20.17 13.46
C MET A 148 -3.46 20.97 14.63
N SER A 149 -4.50 20.46 15.29
CA SER A 149 -5.10 21.13 16.45
C SER A 149 -4.13 21.26 17.64
N GLU A 150 -3.27 20.26 17.87
CA GLU A 150 -2.25 20.27 18.92
C GLU A 150 -1.10 21.24 18.60
N ALA A 151 -0.73 21.36 17.31
CA ALA A 151 0.36 22.24 16.88
C ALA A 151 -0.05 23.71 16.76
N PHE A 152 -1.33 23.99 16.48
CA PHE A 152 -1.87 25.33 16.26
C PHE A 152 -3.17 25.54 17.06
N PRO A 153 -3.09 25.62 18.40
CA PRO A 153 -4.25 25.96 19.23
C PRO A 153 -4.72 27.40 18.94
N GLU A 154 -6.04 27.62 18.89
CA GLU A 154 -6.64 28.97 18.83
C GLU A 154 -6.44 29.78 20.12
#